data_AF-A0A4R0DHM1-F1
#
_entry.id   AF-A0A4R0DHM1-F1
#
_cell.length_a   1.000
_cell.length_b   1.000
_cell.length_c   1.000
_cell.angle_alpha   90.00
_cell.angle_beta   90.00
_cell.angle_gamma   90.00
#
_symmetry.space_group_name_H-M   'P 1'
#
loop_
_entity.id
_entity.type
_entity.pdbx_description
1 polymer ?
#
loop_
_entity_poly.entity_id
_entity_poly.type
_entity_poly.pdbx_seq_one_letter_code
_entity_poly.pdbx_strand_id
1 'polypeptide(L)'
;MQGDQTDFFKRIKSLLPNGWFGDNSPVLDALLWGMSQALAWCFSLYLYAKAQTRILTATDGWLDLIAYDFFGTSLQRGNLNDSSFRNRIQINIFRERGTRNAISKILYDLTGRYPTITEPQLPSDVGYYGGMAGYGVAGCYGSLSMPYQAFVTVYRSPSVGLPYVAGYGTSTGGYSQASRADYASISQIGLTDADLIAAVESVKPFGTTIWMQIKS
;
A
#
# COMPACT_ATOMS: atom_id res chain seq x y z
N MET A 1 -13.17 18.88 27.08
CA MET A 1 -12.58 18.28 28.30
C MET A 1 -11.14 17.97 27.97
N GLN A 2 -10.21 18.49 28.77
CA GLN A 2 -8.77 18.39 28.49
C GLN A 2 -8.20 17.09 29.08
N GLY A 3 -8.82 16.57 30.15
CA GLY A 3 -8.53 15.24 30.71
C GLY A 3 -7.13 15.10 31.29
N ASP A 4 -6.49 16.22 31.60
CA ASP A 4 -5.23 16.26 32.32
C ASP A 4 -5.47 16.20 33.85
N GLN A 5 -4.37 16.06 34.61
CA GLN A 5 -4.43 15.95 36.06
C GLN A 5 -5.13 17.15 36.72
N THR A 6 -4.97 18.35 36.17
CA THR A 6 -5.55 19.58 36.74
C THR A 6 -7.06 19.62 36.49
N ASP A 7 -7.53 19.19 35.31
CA ASP A 7 -8.94 19.04 34.97
C ASP A 7 -9.61 18.05 35.94
N PHE A 8 -9.03 16.85 36.12
CA PHE A 8 -9.57 15.87 37.06
C PHE A 8 -9.55 16.34 38.51
N PHE A 9 -8.48 17.01 38.95
CA PHE A 9 -8.40 17.56 40.30
C PHE A 9 -9.53 18.56 40.57
N LYS A 10 -9.74 19.52 39.66
CA LYS A 10 -10.83 20.51 39.79
C LYS A 10 -12.19 19.83 39.84
N ARG A 11 -12.41 18.81 38.99
CA ARG A 11 -13.67 18.07 38.96
C ARG A 11 -13.91 17.28 40.25
N ILE A 12 -12.92 16.55 40.75
CA ILE A 12 -13.05 15.82 42.01
C ILE A 12 -13.27 16.79 43.18
N LYS A 13 -12.51 17.88 43.24
CA LYS A 13 -12.67 18.90 44.29
C LYS A 13 -14.05 19.55 44.26
N SER A 14 -14.62 19.75 43.07
CA SER A 14 -15.99 20.28 42.93
C SER A 14 -17.11 19.31 43.35
N LEU A 15 -16.80 18.01 43.47
CA LEU A 15 -17.75 17.00 43.96
C LEU A 15 -17.78 16.91 45.49
N LEU A 16 -16.83 17.55 46.18
CA LEU A 16 -16.81 17.57 47.64
C LEU A 16 -17.92 18.50 48.18
N PRO A 17 -18.57 18.14 49.29
CA PRO A 17 -19.56 19.01 49.92
C PRO A 17 -18.96 20.34 50.36
N ASN A 18 -19.67 21.43 50.08
CA ASN A 18 -19.28 22.77 50.52
C ASN A 18 -19.19 22.85 52.05
N GLY A 19 -18.10 23.42 52.56
CA GLY A 19 -17.90 23.69 53.99
C GLY A 19 -17.36 22.53 54.83
N TRP A 20 -17.15 21.34 54.27
CA TRP A 20 -16.56 20.20 54.99
C TRP A 20 -15.05 20.33 55.20
N PHE A 21 -14.38 21.03 54.29
CA PHE A 21 -12.95 21.26 54.32
C PHE A 21 -12.70 22.76 54.26
N GLY A 22 -11.70 23.24 55.01
CA GLY A 22 -11.30 24.64 54.97
C GLY A 22 -10.69 25.03 53.62
N ASP A 23 -10.60 26.34 53.36
CA ASP A 23 -10.07 26.90 52.11
C ASP A 23 -8.65 26.44 51.79
N ASN A 24 -7.87 26.10 52.82
CA ASN A 24 -6.53 25.54 52.71
C ASN A 24 -6.47 24.13 53.31
N SER A 25 -6.41 23.11 52.46
CA SER A 25 -6.45 21.69 52.85
C SER A 25 -5.34 20.87 52.16
N PRO A 26 -4.05 21.10 52.52
CA PRO A 26 -2.91 20.60 51.74
C PRO A 26 -2.80 19.06 51.69
N VAL A 27 -3.20 18.35 52.75
CA VAL A 27 -3.17 16.87 52.79
C VAL A 27 -4.26 16.29 51.89
N LEU A 28 -5.46 16.88 51.93
CA LEU A 28 -6.56 16.49 51.05
C LEU A 28 -6.19 16.77 49.59
N ASP A 29 -5.69 17.97 49.30
CA ASP A 29 -5.30 18.36 47.96
C ASP A 29 -4.23 17.43 47.39
N ALA A 30 -3.22 17.03 48.20
CA ALA A 30 -2.20 16.06 47.79
C ALA A 30 -2.80 14.67 47.47
N LEU A 31 -3.75 14.18 48.29
CA LEU A 31 -4.42 12.91 48.06
C LEU A 31 -5.24 12.95 46.76
N LEU A 32 -6.05 14.00 46.57
CA LEU A 32 -6.86 14.20 45.38
C LEU A 32 -5.98 14.37 44.14
N TRP A 33 -4.81 15.01 44.27
CA TRP A 33 -3.83 15.14 43.19
C TRP A 33 -3.32 13.78 42.71
N GLY A 34 -3.01 12.87 43.63
CA GLY A 34 -2.64 11.49 43.33
C GLY A 34 -3.74 10.71 42.62
N MET A 35 -4.98 10.79 43.11
CA MET A 35 -6.14 10.17 42.46
C MET A 35 -6.40 10.75 41.05
N SER A 36 -6.22 12.06 40.89
CA SER A 36 -6.38 12.75 39.61
C SER A 36 -5.33 12.30 38.59
N GLN A 37 -4.11 11.96 39.01
CA GLN A 37 -3.09 11.39 38.14
C GLN A 37 -3.51 10.03 37.58
N ALA A 38 -4.06 9.16 38.43
CA ALA A 38 -4.55 7.85 38.00
C ALA A 38 -5.69 7.99 36.98
N LEU A 39 -6.63 8.91 37.21
CA LEU A 39 -7.71 9.20 36.25
C LEU A 39 -7.19 9.79 34.93
N ALA A 40 -6.23 10.70 34.98
CA ALA A 40 -5.59 11.26 33.78
C ALA A 40 -4.90 10.18 32.94
N TRP A 41 -4.23 9.22 33.59
CA TRP A 41 -3.62 8.07 32.92
C TRP A 41 -4.66 7.13 32.30
N CYS A 42 -5.73 6.79 33.01
CA CYS A 42 -6.84 6.01 32.44
C CYS A 42 -7.48 6.72 31.23
N PHE A 43 -7.61 8.05 31.29
CA PHE A 43 -8.14 8.84 30.19
C PHE A 43 -7.19 8.86 28.98
N SER A 44 -5.87 8.88 29.19
CA SER A 44 -4.91 8.79 28.09
C SER A 44 -4.97 7.43 27.39
N LEU A 45 -5.18 6.33 28.13
CA LEU A 45 -5.42 5.00 27.56
C LEU A 45 -6.70 4.96 26.73
N TYR A 46 -7.79 5.59 27.20
CA TYR A 46 -9.03 5.72 26.43
C TYR A 46 -8.81 6.50 25.12
N LEU A 47 -8.11 7.63 25.17
CA LEU A 47 -7.80 8.42 23.97
C LEU A 47 -6.93 7.63 22.98
N TYR A 48 -5.95 6.89 23.48
CA TYR A 48 -5.13 5.99 22.68
C TYR A 48 -6.02 4.95 21.99
N ALA A 49 -6.82 4.19 22.75
CA ALA A 49 -7.72 3.17 22.21
C ALA A 49 -8.68 3.75 21.15
N LYS A 50 -9.24 4.94 21.40
CA LYS A 50 -10.09 5.65 20.43
C LYS A 50 -9.34 5.94 19.12
N ALA A 51 -8.09 6.39 19.19
CA ALA A 51 -7.27 6.65 18.00
C ALA A 51 -7.03 5.39 17.16
N GLN A 52 -6.95 4.22 17.78
CA GLN A 52 -6.74 2.96 17.07
C GLN A 52 -7.96 2.47 16.26
N THR A 53 -9.16 3.03 16.50
CA THR A 53 -10.40 2.62 15.81
C THR A 53 -10.53 3.16 14.38
N ARG A 54 -9.62 4.02 13.93
CA ARG A 54 -9.67 4.65 12.61
C ARG A 54 -8.33 4.50 11.90
N ILE A 55 -8.37 4.10 10.62
CA ILE A 55 -7.18 3.90 9.77
C ILE A 55 -6.27 5.13 9.76
N LEU A 56 -6.84 6.34 9.78
CA LEU A 56 -6.10 7.60 9.74
C LEU A 56 -5.25 7.87 10.99
N THR A 57 -5.66 7.34 12.14
CA THR A 57 -5.06 7.64 13.44
C THR A 57 -4.44 6.43 14.12
N ALA A 58 -4.69 5.22 13.60
CA ALA A 58 -4.12 4.00 14.14
C ALA A 58 -2.59 3.95 13.94
N THR A 59 -1.89 3.38 14.91
CA THR A 59 -0.43 3.26 14.97
C THR A 59 -0.03 1.84 15.35
N ASP A 60 1.22 1.49 15.06
CA ASP A 60 1.84 0.23 15.49
C ASP A 60 0.99 -1.00 15.11
N GLY A 61 1.00 -2.06 15.93
CA GLY A 61 0.31 -3.32 15.66
C GLY A 61 -1.19 -3.19 15.36
N TRP A 62 -1.86 -2.12 15.77
CA TRP A 62 -3.26 -1.89 15.42
C TRP A 62 -3.46 -1.65 13.93
N LEU A 63 -2.51 -0.97 13.29
CA LEU A 63 -2.54 -0.74 11.86
C LEU A 63 -2.30 -2.05 11.09
N ASP A 64 -1.53 -2.99 11.65
CA ASP A 64 -1.35 -4.34 11.11
C ASP A 64 -2.63 -5.18 11.21
N LEU A 65 -3.34 -5.09 12.35
CA LEU A 65 -4.64 -5.75 12.51
C LEU A 65 -5.67 -5.22 11.51
N ILE A 66 -5.74 -3.90 11.33
CA ILE A 66 -6.60 -3.28 10.32
C ILE A 66 -6.26 -3.81 8.92
N ALA A 67 -4.98 -3.88 8.55
CA ALA A 67 -4.59 -4.44 7.27
C ALA A 67 -4.99 -5.90 7.11
N TYR A 68 -4.86 -6.69 8.18
CA TYR A 68 -5.26 -8.08 8.20
C TYR A 68 -6.78 -8.27 8.03
N ASP A 69 -7.60 -7.41 8.64
CA ASP A 69 -9.05 -7.48 8.49
C ASP A 69 -9.51 -7.25 7.04
N PHE A 70 -8.86 -6.32 6.31
CA PHE A 70 -9.21 -6.02 4.92
C PHE A 70 -8.56 -6.95 3.90
N PHE A 71 -7.33 -7.41 4.15
CA PHE A 71 -6.48 -8.05 3.15
C PHE A 71 -5.97 -9.44 3.56
N GLY A 72 -6.27 -9.89 4.77
CA GLY A 72 -5.68 -11.10 5.34
C GLY A 72 -4.15 -11.03 5.30
N THR A 73 -3.52 -12.05 4.75
CA THR A 73 -2.06 -12.13 4.60
C THR A 73 -1.53 -11.47 3.32
N SER A 74 -2.40 -10.97 2.44
CA SER A 74 -1.98 -10.41 1.15
C SER A 74 -1.32 -9.03 1.24
N LEU A 75 -1.55 -8.30 2.35
CA LEU A 75 -0.90 -7.02 2.63
C LEU A 75 -0.26 -7.03 4.00
N GLN A 76 1.07 -7.09 4.04
CA GLN A 76 1.87 -7.08 5.27
C GLN A 76 2.80 -5.87 5.31
N ARG A 77 3.07 -5.38 6.53
CA ARG A 77 3.88 -4.18 6.78
C ARG A 77 5.35 -4.33 6.36
N GLY A 78 5.98 -5.47 6.67
CA GLY A 78 7.43 -5.61 6.54
C GLY A 78 8.17 -4.51 7.32
N ASN A 79 9.09 -3.80 6.67
CA ASN A 79 9.89 -2.73 7.27
C ASN A 79 9.26 -1.32 7.10
N LEU A 80 7.99 -1.22 6.70
CA LEU A 80 7.33 0.08 6.50
C LEU A 80 6.99 0.75 7.84
N ASN A 81 7.24 2.05 7.91
CA ASN A 81 6.72 2.89 9.00
C ASN A 81 5.19 3.07 8.89
N ASP A 82 4.57 3.55 9.97
CA ASP A 82 3.11 3.71 10.06
C ASP A 82 2.54 4.58 8.93
N SER A 83 3.21 5.67 8.55
CA SER A 83 2.71 6.57 7.50
C SER A 83 2.73 5.91 6.12
N SER A 84 3.83 5.25 5.75
CA SER A 84 3.95 4.51 4.50
C SER A 84 2.99 3.34 4.44
N PHE A 85 2.85 2.59 5.53
CA PHE A 85 1.96 1.45 5.58
C PHE A 85 0.49 1.87 5.51
N ARG A 86 0.09 2.93 6.21
CA ARG A 86 -1.25 3.53 6.13
C ARG A 86 -1.58 3.97 4.70
N ASN A 87 -0.67 4.65 4.03
CA ASN A 87 -0.87 5.04 2.64
C ASN A 87 -1.07 3.82 1.74
N ARG A 88 -0.28 2.75 1.97
CA ARG A 88 -0.43 1.50 1.22
C ARG A 88 -1.78 0.82 1.46
N ILE A 89 -2.27 0.80 2.71
CA ILE A 89 -3.62 0.31 3.05
C ILE A 89 -4.67 1.12 2.27
N GLN A 90 -4.63 2.45 2.35
CA GLN A 90 -5.60 3.31 1.69
C GLN A 90 -5.61 3.13 0.17
N ILE A 91 -4.43 3.08 -0.45
CA ILE A 91 -4.30 2.81 -1.88
C ILE A 91 -4.97 1.50 -2.24
N ASN A 92 -4.75 0.43 -1.47
CA ASN A 92 -5.30 -0.89 -1.79
C ASN A 92 -6.80 -1.02 -1.52
N ILE A 93 -7.35 -0.27 -0.55
CA ILE A 93 -8.81 -0.22 -0.29
C ILE A 93 -9.54 0.40 -1.48
N PHE A 94 -9.00 1.50 -2.02
CA PHE A 94 -9.64 2.24 -3.11
C PHE A 94 -9.07 1.90 -4.50
N ARG A 95 -8.24 0.87 -4.60
CA ARG A 95 -7.69 0.43 -5.88
C ARG A 95 -8.80 -0.19 -6.71
N GLU A 96 -8.97 0.34 -7.92
CA GLU A 96 -9.85 -0.24 -8.94
C GLU A 96 -9.44 -1.68 -9.24
N ARG A 97 -10.42 -2.58 -9.39
CA ARG A 97 -10.24 -3.99 -9.76
C ARG A 97 -11.36 -4.39 -10.72
N GLY A 98 -11.13 -5.44 -11.50
CA GLY A 98 -12.10 -6.01 -12.41
C GLY A 98 -12.30 -5.24 -13.72
N THR A 99 -11.40 -4.32 -14.07
CA THR A 99 -11.52 -3.49 -15.29
C THR A 99 -10.23 -3.45 -16.09
N ARG A 100 -10.34 -3.08 -17.38
CA ARG A 100 -9.17 -2.79 -18.23
C ARG A 100 -8.26 -1.72 -17.64
N ASN A 101 -8.86 -0.69 -17.03
CA ASN A 101 -8.11 0.40 -16.41
C ASN A 101 -7.33 -0.07 -15.19
N ALA A 102 -7.89 -0.97 -14.37
CA ALA A 102 -7.19 -1.54 -13.23
C ALA A 102 -5.91 -2.27 -13.64
N ILE A 103 -5.97 -3.10 -14.68
CA ILE A 103 -4.81 -3.81 -15.25
C ILE A 103 -3.80 -2.80 -15.81
N SER A 104 -4.27 -1.81 -16.58
CA SER A 104 -3.42 -0.77 -17.17
C SER A 104 -2.66 0.01 -16.10
N LYS A 105 -3.36 0.45 -15.05
CA LYS A 105 -2.82 1.26 -13.96
C LYS A 105 -1.85 0.50 -13.08
N ILE A 106 -2.16 -0.74 -12.68
CA ILE A 106 -1.23 -1.49 -11.82
C ILE A 106 0.08 -1.81 -12.54
N LEU A 107 0.03 -2.09 -13.84
CA LEU A 107 1.21 -2.32 -14.64
C LEU A 107 2.01 -1.02 -14.86
N TYR A 108 1.34 0.11 -15.03
CA TYR A 108 1.99 1.42 -15.06
C TYR A 108 2.67 1.76 -13.73
N ASP A 109 2.00 1.55 -12.59
CA ASP A 109 2.54 1.82 -11.26
C ASP A 109 3.84 1.02 -11.01
N LEU A 110 3.97 -0.17 -11.59
CA LEU A 110 5.15 -1.05 -11.43
C LEU A 110 6.25 -0.78 -12.46
N THR A 111 5.90 -0.50 -13.71
CA THR A 111 6.86 -0.43 -14.83
C THR A 111 7.15 0.98 -15.31
N GLY A 112 6.35 1.98 -14.90
CA GLY A 112 6.36 3.33 -15.44
C GLY A 112 5.83 3.43 -16.88
N ARG A 113 5.32 2.34 -17.45
CA ARG A 113 4.85 2.27 -18.84
C ARG A 113 3.51 1.54 -18.94
N TYR A 114 2.60 2.09 -19.74
CA TYR A 114 1.31 1.45 -19.96
C TYR A 114 1.47 0.18 -20.82
N PRO A 115 0.73 -0.89 -20.49
CA PRO A 115 0.70 -2.10 -21.31
C PRO A 115 -0.16 -1.89 -22.56
N THR A 116 0.02 -2.76 -23.55
CA THR A 116 -0.93 -2.90 -24.67
C THR A 116 -1.91 -4.01 -24.32
N ILE A 117 -3.20 -3.68 -24.23
CA ILE A 117 -4.28 -4.61 -23.89
C ILE A 117 -5.19 -4.77 -25.11
N THR A 118 -5.48 -6.00 -25.49
CA THR A 118 -6.38 -6.37 -26.59
C THR A 118 -7.46 -7.31 -26.08
N GLU A 119 -8.72 -6.88 -26.16
CA GLU A 119 -9.90 -7.66 -25.83
C GLU A 119 -10.58 -8.20 -27.11
N PRO A 120 -10.63 -9.53 -27.34
CA PRO A 120 -11.14 -10.11 -28.59
C PRO A 120 -12.59 -9.80 -28.94
N GLN A 121 -13.38 -9.36 -27.95
CA GLN A 121 -14.80 -9.02 -28.13
C GLN A 121 -15.03 -7.52 -28.27
N LEU A 122 -13.99 -6.69 -28.14
CA LEU A 122 -14.11 -5.24 -28.17
C LEU A 122 -13.76 -4.71 -29.56
N PRO A 123 -14.73 -4.17 -30.34
CA PRO A 123 -14.47 -3.74 -31.72
C PRO A 123 -13.40 -2.66 -31.87
N SER A 124 -13.15 -1.84 -30.83
CA SER A 124 -12.08 -0.84 -30.87
C SER A 124 -10.67 -1.45 -30.79
N ASP A 125 -10.54 -2.68 -30.27
CA ASP A 125 -9.24 -3.38 -30.14
C ASP A 125 -8.95 -4.27 -31.35
N VAL A 126 -9.99 -4.80 -32.00
CA VAL A 126 -9.88 -5.80 -33.08
C VAL A 126 -10.43 -5.35 -34.43
N GLY A 127 -10.96 -4.14 -34.49
CA GLY A 127 -11.56 -3.57 -35.69
C GLY A 127 -12.83 -4.29 -36.14
N TYR A 128 -13.33 -3.84 -37.30
CA TYR A 128 -14.53 -4.36 -37.96
C TYR A 128 -14.37 -4.21 -39.48
N TYR A 129 -15.11 -5.03 -40.21
CA TYR A 129 -15.12 -4.99 -41.68
C TYR A 129 -15.62 -3.63 -42.19
N GLY A 130 -14.89 -3.01 -43.12
CA GLY A 130 -15.16 -1.65 -43.58
C GLY A 130 -14.57 -0.55 -42.68
N GLY A 131 -13.75 -0.93 -41.69
CA GLY A 131 -13.02 -0.03 -40.81
C GLY A 131 -11.61 -0.54 -40.52
N MET A 132 -11.26 -0.67 -39.23
CA MET A 132 -9.89 -0.94 -38.75
C MET A 132 -9.41 -2.40 -38.92
N ALA A 133 -10.19 -3.28 -39.56
CA ALA A 133 -9.80 -4.66 -39.82
C ALA A 133 -10.20 -5.12 -41.23
N GLY A 134 -9.33 -5.92 -41.86
CA GLY A 134 -9.52 -6.47 -43.19
C GLY A 134 -8.34 -7.31 -43.66
N TYR A 135 -8.51 -8.02 -44.78
CA TYR A 135 -7.43 -8.81 -45.37
C TYR A 135 -6.26 -7.91 -45.79
N GLY A 136 -5.04 -8.27 -45.38
CA GLY A 136 -3.82 -7.51 -45.68
C GLY A 136 -3.64 -6.24 -44.84
N VAL A 137 -4.51 -5.97 -43.87
CA VAL A 137 -4.39 -4.82 -42.96
C VAL A 137 -3.75 -5.25 -41.65
N ALA A 138 -2.82 -4.44 -41.14
CA ALA A 138 -2.21 -4.67 -39.82
C ALA A 138 -3.24 -4.43 -38.71
N GLY A 139 -3.34 -5.37 -37.77
CA GLY A 139 -4.30 -5.28 -36.67
C GLY A 139 -4.49 -6.61 -35.95
N CYS A 140 -5.39 -6.62 -34.98
CA CYS A 140 -5.80 -7.82 -34.25
C CYS A 140 -7.10 -8.37 -34.83
N TYR A 141 -7.29 -9.69 -34.79
CA TYR A 141 -8.58 -10.33 -35.12
C TYR A 141 -9.28 -10.78 -33.85
N GLY A 142 -10.55 -10.40 -33.73
CA GLY A 142 -11.40 -10.74 -32.60
C GLY A 142 -12.20 -12.01 -32.80
N SER A 143 -12.79 -12.50 -31.72
CA SER A 143 -13.69 -13.66 -31.75
C SER A 143 -14.72 -13.57 -30.62
N LEU A 144 -16.00 -13.68 -30.98
CA LEU A 144 -17.08 -13.80 -29.99
C LEU A 144 -17.04 -15.15 -29.25
N SER A 145 -16.35 -16.15 -29.80
CA SER A 145 -16.13 -17.46 -29.17
C SER A 145 -15.02 -17.44 -28.12
N MET A 146 -14.43 -16.28 -27.82
CA MET A 146 -13.42 -16.10 -26.77
C MET A 146 -13.93 -15.18 -25.64
N PRO A 147 -15.05 -15.52 -24.97
CA PRO A 147 -15.53 -14.74 -23.85
C PRO A 147 -14.55 -14.82 -22.66
N TYR A 148 -14.52 -13.78 -21.84
CA TYR A 148 -13.70 -13.71 -20.62
C TYR A 148 -12.19 -13.85 -20.84
N GLN A 149 -11.70 -13.46 -22.03
CA GLN A 149 -10.27 -13.47 -22.35
C GLN A 149 -9.76 -12.10 -22.76
N ALA A 150 -8.50 -11.80 -22.40
CA ALA A 150 -7.78 -10.64 -22.91
C ALA A 150 -6.30 -10.97 -23.12
N PHE A 151 -5.66 -10.27 -24.05
CA PHE A 151 -4.23 -10.38 -24.34
C PHE A 151 -3.52 -9.11 -23.88
N VAL A 152 -2.49 -9.25 -23.06
CA VAL A 152 -1.77 -8.13 -22.44
C VAL A 152 -0.29 -8.23 -22.78
N THR A 153 0.22 -7.25 -23.50
CA THR A 153 1.67 -7.05 -23.67
C THR A 153 2.17 -6.08 -22.60
N VAL A 154 3.05 -6.57 -21.74
CA VAL A 154 3.71 -5.78 -20.69
C VAL A 154 5.14 -5.47 -21.12
N TYR A 155 5.60 -4.26 -20.81
CA TYR A 155 6.97 -3.82 -21.05
C TYR A 155 7.69 -3.71 -19.71
N ARG A 156 8.84 -4.36 -19.56
CA ARG A 156 9.68 -4.16 -18.38
C ARG A 156 10.15 -2.71 -18.33
N SER A 157 10.37 -2.21 -17.12
CA SER A 157 11.01 -0.91 -16.96
C SER A 157 12.40 -0.96 -17.60
N PRO A 158 12.86 0.09 -18.29
CA PRO A 158 14.22 0.14 -18.82
C PRO A 158 15.20 -0.13 -17.67
N SER A 159 16.03 -1.15 -17.80
CA SER A 159 17.00 -1.50 -16.76
C SER A 159 17.95 -0.32 -16.56
N VAL A 160 17.77 0.42 -15.46
CA VAL A 160 18.78 1.37 -14.99
C VAL A 160 19.84 0.48 -14.36
N GLY A 161 20.90 0.19 -15.11
CA GLY A 161 21.96 -0.72 -14.66
C GLY A 161 22.40 -0.43 -13.23
N LEU A 162 22.90 -1.45 -12.52
CA LEU A 162 23.27 -1.30 -11.12
C LEU A 162 24.31 -0.16 -10.98
N PRO A 163 23.99 0.90 -10.23
CA PRO A 163 24.93 1.99 -10.02
C PRO A 163 26.24 1.41 -9.48
N TYR A 164 27.35 1.82 -10.08
CA TYR A 164 28.69 1.41 -9.66
C TYR A 164 29.04 -0.08 -9.87
N VAL A 165 28.26 -0.84 -10.64
CA VAL A 165 28.65 -2.21 -11.10
C VAL A 165 28.89 -2.17 -12.60
N ALA A 166 30.04 -2.66 -13.07
CA ALA A 166 30.30 -2.67 -14.51
C ALA A 166 29.69 -3.87 -15.23
N GLY A 167 29.47 -3.70 -16.53
CA GLY A 167 29.03 -4.77 -17.42
C GLY A 167 30.08 -5.87 -17.59
N TYR A 168 29.60 -7.03 -18.02
CA TYR A 168 30.42 -8.22 -18.26
C TYR A 168 31.59 -7.91 -19.23
N GLY A 169 32.78 -8.42 -18.91
CA GLY A 169 34.00 -8.17 -19.69
C GLY A 169 34.74 -6.87 -19.37
N THR A 170 34.26 -6.07 -18.41
CA THR A 170 34.97 -4.86 -17.95
C THR A 170 35.82 -5.20 -16.71
N SER A 171 37.12 -4.89 -16.75
CA SER A 171 37.99 -5.04 -15.56
C SER A 171 37.65 -3.94 -14.54
N THR A 172 37.15 -4.34 -13.37
CA THR A 172 36.67 -3.43 -12.32
C THR A 172 37.29 -3.64 -10.94
N GLY A 173 38.26 -4.56 -10.84
CA GLY A 173 39.09 -4.72 -9.65
C GLY A 173 40.35 -3.84 -9.75
N GLY A 174 40.59 -3.02 -8.74
CA GLY A 174 41.79 -2.17 -8.65
C GLY A 174 42.33 -2.10 -7.23
N TYR A 175 43.64 -1.93 -7.08
CA TYR A 175 44.24 -1.61 -5.78
C TYR A 175 43.94 -0.15 -5.42
N SER A 176 43.58 0.10 -4.16
CA SER A 176 43.30 1.43 -3.60
C SER A 176 42.07 2.17 -4.16
N GLN A 177 41.15 1.46 -4.82
CA GLN A 177 39.82 1.96 -5.20
C GLN A 177 38.74 0.92 -4.84
N ALA A 178 37.51 1.37 -4.56
CA ALA A 178 36.40 0.44 -4.28
C ALA A 178 36.10 -0.41 -5.53
N SER A 179 36.10 -1.74 -5.37
CA SER A 179 35.81 -2.68 -6.45
C SER A 179 34.39 -2.48 -6.98
N ARG A 180 34.26 -2.51 -8.31
CA ARG A 180 32.97 -2.50 -9.03
C ARG A 180 32.66 -3.85 -9.68
N ALA A 181 33.41 -4.88 -9.27
CA ALA A 181 33.23 -6.26 -9.68
C ALA A 181 32.24 -6.93 -8.71
N ASP A 182 30.95 -6.80 -9.01
CA ASP A 182 29.90 -7.51 -8.30
C ASP A 182 29.03 -8.27 -9.30
N TYR A 183 28.51 -9.42 -8.89
CA TYR A 183 27.54 -10.17 -9.68
C TYR A 183 26.14 -9.71 -9.28
N ALA A 184 25.39 -9.17 -10.26
CA ALA A 184 24.01 -8.79 -10.04
C ALA A 184 23.19 -10.00 -9.57
N SER A 185 22.68 -9.95 -8.35
CA SER A 185 21.71 -10.90 -7.81
C SER A 185 20.30 -10.54 -8.26
N ILE A 186 19.40 -11.52 -8.36
CA ILE A 186 17.97 -11.28 -8.67
C ILE A 186 17.32 -10.30 -7.67
N SER A 187 17.79 -10.25 -6.43
CA SER A 187 17.37 -9.25 -5.43
C SER A 187 17.80 -7.81 -5.75
N GLN A 188 18.81 -7.62 -6.59
CA GLN A 188 19.26 -6.32 -7.10
C GLN A 188 18.63 -5.99 -8.46
N ILE A 189 18.05 -6.98 -9.15
CA ILE A 189 17.30 -6.80 -10.39
C ILE A 189 15.89 -6.36 -9.98
N GLY A 190 15.45 -5.22 -10.52
CA GLY A 190 14.09 -4.73 -10.30
C GLY A 190 13.00 -5.73 -10.73
N LEU A 191 11.75 -5.41 -10.38
CA LEU A 191 10.48 -6.01 -10.80
C LEU A 191 10.57 -7.31 -11.64
N THR A 192 10.24 -8.45 -11.05
CA THR A 192 10.29 -9.77 -11.71
C THR A 192 9.03 -10.07 -12.55
N ASP A 193 9.12 -11.07 -13.43
CA ASP A 193 7.95 -11.54 -14.19
C ASP A 193 6.86 -12.09 -13.28
N ALA A 194 7.24 -12.74 -12.17
CA ALA A 194 6.30 -13.20 -11.16
C ALA A 194 5.56 -12.03 -10.50
N ASP A 195 6.24 -10.91 -10.25
CA ASP A 195 5.61 -9.71 -9.70
C ASP A 195 4.57 -9.12 -10.67
N LEU A 196 4.90 -9.09 -11.97
CA LEU A 196 3.98 -8.61 -13.01
C LEU A 196 2.73 -9.48 -13.11
N ILE A 197 2.91 -10.80 -13.10
CA ILE A 197 1.78 -11.75 -13.14
C ILE A 197 0.94 -11.60 -11.87
N ALA A 198 1.57 -11.59 -10.69
CA ALA A 198 0.87 -11.43 -9.41
C ALA A 198 0.08 -10.10 -9.35
N ALA A 199 0.64 -9.03 -9.93
CA ALA A 199 -0.05 -7.75 -10.01
C ALA A 199 -1.33 -7.84 -10.85
N VAL A 200 -1.26 -8.42 -12.05
CA VAL A 200 -2.43 -8.60 -12.92
C VAL A 200 -3.46 -9.51 -12.25
N GLU A 201 -3.03 -10.63 -11.68
CA GLU A 201 -3.89 -11.57 -10.95
C GLU A 201 -4.61 -10.90 -9.77
N SER A 202 -3.97 -9.94 -9.10
CA SER A 202 -4.59 -9.21 -8.00
C SER A 202 -5.78 -8.35 -8.44
N VAL A 203 -5.76 -7.81 -9.67
CA VAL A 203 -6.79 -6.86 -10.13
C VAL A 203 -7.72 -7.42 -11.20
N LYS A 204 -7.43 -8.59 -11.79
CA LYS A 204 -8.27 -9.14 -12.85
C LYS A 204 -9.65 -9.55 -12.31
N PRO A 205 -10.70 -9.56 -13.17
CA PRO A 205 -11.97 -10.16 -12.80
C PRO A 205 -11.82 -11.66 -12.55
N PHE A 206 -12.53 -12.18 -11.54
CA PHE A 206 -12.57 -13.61 -11.28
C PHE A 206 -13.16 -14.37 -12.49
N GLY A 207 -12.63 -15.56 -12.77
CA GLY A 207 -13.08 -16.41 -13.89
C GLY A 207 -12.65 -15.95 -15.28
N THR A 208 -11.71 -15.01 -15.37
CA THR A 208 -11.14 -14.54 -16.66
C THR A 208 -9.73 -15.09 -16.90
N THR A 209 -9.39 -15.23 -18.19
CA THR A 209 -8.05 -15.62 -18.65
C THR A 209 -7.35 -14.41 -19.25
N ILE A 210 -6.25 -13.99 -18.63
CA ILE A 210 -5.41 -12.91 -19.13
C ILE A 210 -4.11 -13.52 -19.66
N TRP A 211 -3.93 -13.50 -20.98
CA TRP A 211 -2.73 -14.00 -21.63
C TRP A 211 -1.67 -12.90 -21.63
N MET A 212 -0.54 -13.14 -20.96
CA MET A 212 0.52 -12.15 -20.82
C MET A 212 1.70 -12.42 -21.74
N GLN A 213 2.15 -11.39 -22.46
CA GLN A 213 3.42 -11.35 -23.17
C GLN A 213 4.32 -10.30 -22.52
N ILE A 214 5.42 -10.72 -21.90
CA ILE A 214 6.37 -9.81 -21.24
C ILE A 214 7.52 -9.51 -22.19
N LYS A 215 7.76 -8.23 -22.48
CA LYS A 215 8.83 -7.74 -23.36
C LYS A 215 9.82 -6.89 -22.58
N SER A 216 11.10 -6.99 -22.95
CA SER A 216 12.20 -6.11 -22.51
C SER A 216 12.30 -4.87 -23.38
#